data_AF-A0A1B6FB72-F1
#
_entry.id   AF-A0A1B6FB72-F1
#
_cell.length_a   1.000
_cell.length_b   1.000
_cell.length_c   1.000
_cell.angle_alpha   90.00
_cell.angle_beta   90.00
_cell.angle_gamma   90.00
#
_symmetry.space_group_name_H-M   'P 1'
#
loop_
_entity.id
_entity.type
_entity.pdbx_description
1 polymer ?
#
loop_
_entity_poly.entity_id
_entity_poly.type
_entity_poly.pdbx_seq_one_letter_code
_entity_poly.pdbx_strand_id
1 'polypeptide(L)'
;VLLTLSGINSDSGILAKEAVFEGISEFNVDNTMLYPEITECRVIKTSLELDVLRYVNKISSDAHKLVMNRMQPGMYEYQAEAIFQHYCYYTGGCRNMGYTCICTSGHNGSVLHYGHAAAPNNKQIQNGD
;
A
#
# COMPACT_ATOMS: atom_id res chain seq x y z
N VAL A 1 -29.83 17.99 1.42
CA VAL A 1 -28.95 17.44 2.47
C VAL A 1 -27.64 17.09 1.82
N LEU A 2 -26.52 17.57 2.36
CA LEU A 2 -25.17 17.26 1.92
C LEU A 2 -24.65 16.10 2.77
N LEU A 3 -24.30 14.98 2.14
CA LEU A 3 -23.73 13.83 2.86
C LEU A 3 -22.21 13.98 2.97
N THR A 4 -21.66 13.84 4.16
CA THR A 4 -20.21 13.91 4.41
C THR A 4 -19.69 12.60 4.99
N LEU A 5 -18.42 12.30 4.69
CA LEU A 5 -17.79 11.04 5.11
C LEU A 5 -17.22 11.18 6.52
N SER A 6 -17.90 10.66 7.53
CA SER A 6 -17.41 10.59 8.91
C SER A 6 -17.72 9.24 9.53
N GLY A 7 -16.71 8.57 10.09
CA GLY A 7 -16.87 7.27 10.72
C GLY A 7 -15.55 6.62 11.11
N ILE A 8 -15.63 5.66 12.04
CA ILE A 8 -14.45 4.96 12.57
C ILE A 8 -14.12 3.79 11.66
N ASN A 9 -12.87 3.71 11.21
CA ASN A 9 -12.37 2.54 10.48
C ASN A 9 -12.28 1.35 11.44
N SER A 10 -12.99 0.26 11.12
CA SER A 10 -13.10 -0.94 11.97
C SER A 10 -11.75 -1.62 12.25
N ASP A 11 -10.81 -1.49 11.33
CA ASP A 11 -9.53 -2.20 11.39
C ASP A 11 -8.48 -1.40 12.17
N SER A 12 -8.46 -0.08 11.99
CA SER A 12 -7.43 0.81 12.56
C SER A 12 -7.92 1.65 13.74
N GLY A 13 -9.23 1.76 13.96
CA GLY A 13 -9.82 2.67 14.94
C GLY A 13 -9.69 4.16 14.58
N ILE A 14 -9.17 4.49 13.40
CA ILE A 14 -8.95 5.87 12.96
C ILE A 14 -10.27 6.47 12.47
N LEU A 15 -10.58 7.69 12.92
CA LEU A 15 -11.71 8.47 12.43
C LEU A 15 -11.41 9.01 11.03
N ALA A 16 -12.28 8.71 10.06
CA ALA A 16 -12.23 9.31 8.74
C ALA A 16 -12.48 10.82 8.83
N LYS A 17 -11.59 11.60 8.22
CA LYS A 17 -11.65 13.06 8.26
C LYS A 17 -12.83 13.55 7.42
N GLU A 18 -13.79 14.19 8.09
CA GLU A 18 -14.93 14.82 7.45
C GLU A 18 -14.50 15.96 6.52
N ALA A 19 -15.24 16.14 5.42
CA ALA A 19 -15.03 17.24 4.50
C ALA A 19 -15.45 18.57 5.14
N VAL A 20 -14.60 19.59 5.02
CA VAL A 20 -14.86 20.94 5.51
C VAL A 20 -14.46 21.93 4.43
N PHE A 21 -15.33 22.89 4.12
CA PHE A 21 -15.07 23.96 3.16
C PHE A 21 -15.85 25.22 3.54
N GLU A 22 -15.40 26.38 3.06
CA GLU A 22 -16.07 27.66 3.28
C GLU A 22 -17.50 27.62 2.71
N GLY A 23 -18.49 28.06 3.49
CA GLY A 23 -19.91 28.00 3.11
C GLY A 23 -20.60 26.66 3.38
N ILE A 24 -19.92 25.64 3.94
CA ILE A 24 -20.55 24.35 4.26
C ILE A 24 -21.74 24.48 5.23
N SER A 25 -21.73 25.50 6.09
CA SER A 25 -22.82 25.80 7.02
C SER A 25 -24.12 26.25 6.35
N GLU A 26 -24.08 26.63 5.07
CA GLU A 26 -25.28 26.95 4.29
C GLU A 26 -26.06 25.70 3.86
N PHE A 27 -25.50 24.51 4.12
CA PHE A 27 -26.11 23.23 3.79
C PHE A 27 -26.60 22.50 5.05
N ASN A 28 -27.68 21.74 4.89
CA ASN A 28 -28.04 20.72 5.88
C ASN A 28 -27.10 19.52 5.70
N VAL A 29 -26.16 19.32 6.63
CA VAL A 29 -25.15 18.26 6.59
C VAL A 29 -25.62 17.02 7.36
N ASP A 30 -25.41 15.85 6.78
CA ASP A 30 -25.52 14.55 7.45
C ASP A 30 -24.21 13.79 7.27
N ASN A 31 -23.52 13.56 8.38
CA ASN A 31 -22.22 12.90 8.42
C ASN A 31 -22.29 11.44 8.89
N THR A 32 -23.50 10.89 9.04
CA THR A 32 -23.72 9.55 9.60
C THR A 32 -24.02 8.49 8.55
N MET A 33 -24.75 8.86 7.49
CA MET A 33 -25.21 7.90 6.48
C MET A 33 -24.12 7.45 5.50
N LEU A 34 -23.28 8.37 5.00
CA LEU A 34 -22.41 8.06 3.87
C LEU A 34 -21.33 7.04 4.19
N TYR A 35 -20.73 7.13 5.38
CA TYR A 35 -19.61 6.28 5.77
C TYR A 35 -19.92 4.79 5.73
N PRO A 36 -20.92 4.26 6.47
CA PRO A 36 -21.21 2.83 6.44
C PRO A 36 -21.54 2.33 5.04
N GLU A 37 -22.35 3.08 4.27
CA GLU A 37 -22.80 2.68 2.94
C GLU A 37 -21.64 2.60 1.94
N ILE A 38 -20.81 3.63 1.84
CA ILE A 38 -19.69 3.63 0.89
C ILE A 38 -18.61 2.64 1.29
N THR A 39 -18.40 2.41 2.59
CA THR A 39 -17.44 1.39 3.04
C THR A 39 -17.89 0.00 2.63
N GLU A 40 -19.18 -0.32 2.74
CA GLU A 40 -19.71 -1.62 2.32
C GLU A 40 -19.59 -1.80 0.80
N CYS A 41 -19.88 -0.75 0.02
CA CYS A 41 -19.62 -0.77 -1.43
C CYS A 41 -18.16 -1.06 -1.76
N ARG A 42 -17.19 -0.54 -0.98
CA ARG A 42 -15.76 -0.79 -1.20
C ARG A 42 -15.31 -2.20 -0.82
N VAL A 43 -16.06 -2.93 0.00
CA VAL A 43 -15.73 -4.32 0.36
C VAL A 43 -15.84 -5.22 -0.87
N ILE A 44 -16.92 -5.08 -1.65
CA ILE A 44 -17.21 -5.90 -2.83
C ILE A 44 -16.73 -5.22 -4.11
N LYS A 45 -15.74 -5.82 -4.77
CA LYS A 45 -15.11 -5.23 -5.96
C LYS A 45 -15.95 -5.50 -7.20
N THR A 46 -16.11 -4.49 -8.03
CA THR A 46 -16.68 -4.62 -9.38
C THR A 46 -15.75 -5.42 -10.29
N SER A 47 -16.26 -5.92 -11.41
CA SER A 47 -15.44 -6.61 -12.43
C SER A 47 -14.30 -5.73 -12.96
N LEU A 48 -14.56 -4.44 -13.17
CA LEU A 48 -13.55 -3.48 -13.64
C LEU A 48 -12.45 -3.25 -12.60
N GLU A 49 -12.78 -3.16 -11.31
CA GLU A 49 -11.79 -3.07 -10.23
C GLU A 49 -10.96 -4.35 -10.13
N LEU A 50 -11.59 -5.52 -10.28
CA LEU A 50 -10.87 -6.80 -10.29
C LEU A 50 -9.87 -6.90 -11.44
N ASP A 51 -10.16 -6.34 -12.61
CA ASP A 51 -9.23 -6.32 -13.74
C ASP A 51 -7.99 -5.48 -13.44
N VAL A 52 -8.16 -4.32 -12.80
CA VAL A 52 -7.03 -3.50 -12.32
C VAL A 52 -6.24 -4.26 -11.24
N LEU A 53 -6.92 -4.90 -10.29
CA LEU A 53 -6.27 -5.68 -9.23
C LEU A 53 -5.48 -6.87 -9.78
N ARG A 54 -5.99 -7.56 -10.80
CA ARG A 54 -5.26 -8.64 -11.51
C ARG A 54 -4.03 -8.11 -12.21
N TYR A 55 -4.13 -6.96 -12.86
CA TYR A 55 -2.99 -6.32 -13.52
C TYR A 55 -1.87 -5.97 -12.53
N VAL A 56 -2.18 -5.28 -11.43
CA VAL A 56 -1.16 -4.93 -10.43
C VAL A 56 -0.57 -6.16 -9.75
N ASN A 57 -1.36 -7.21 -9.52
CA ASN A 57 -0.84 -8.48 -9.04
C ASN A 57 0.14 -9.11 -10.03
N LYS A 58 -0.20 -9.15 -11.32
CA LYS A 58 0.71 -9.65 -12.36
C LYS A 58 2.04 -8.90 -12.35
N ILE A 59 2.01 -7.57 -12.38
CA ILE A 59 3.22 -6.73 -12.39
C ILE A 59 4.06 -6.96 -11.13
N SER A 60 3.45 -6.92 -9.94
CA SER A 60 4.14 -7.15 -8.67
C SER A 60 4.71 -8.57 -8.57
N SER A 61 3.99 -9.59 -9.05
CA SER A 61 4.51 -10.97 -9.13
C SER A 61 5.70 -11.07 -10.07
N ASP A 62 5.67 -10.41 -11.23
CA ASP A 62 6.79 -10.37 -12.17
C ASP A 62 8.01 -9.64 -11.56
N ALA A 63 7.78 -8.54 -10.82
CA ALA A 63 8.82 -7.84 -10.06
C ALA A 63 9.44 -8.72 -8.97
N HIS A 64 8.64 -9.46 -8.19
CA HIS A 64 9.14 -10.40 -7.18
C HIS A 64 10.01 -11.50 -7.82
N LYS A 65 9.60 -12.06 -8.96
CA LYS A 65 10.44 -13.03 -9.71
C LYS A 65 11.76 -12.42 -10.15
N LEU A 66 11.76 -11.16 -10.60
CA LEU A 66 13.00 -10.47 -10.97
C LEU A 66 13.92 -10.28 -9.76
N VAL A 67 13.37 -9.86 -8.61
CA VAL A 67 14.12 -9.75 -7.36
C VAL A 67 14.76 -11.11 -7.02
N MET A 68 13.98 -12.19 -6.96
CA MET A 68 14.50 -13.54 -6.66
C MET A 68 15.64 -13.97 -7.60
N ASN A 69 15.56 -13.64 -8.89
CA ASN A 69 16.61 -13.96 -9.87
C ASN A 69 17.88 -13.10 -9.72
N ARG A 70 17.80 -11.93 -9.08
CA ARG A 70 18.91 -10.97 -8.95
C ARG A 70 19.60 -11.03 -7.59
N MET A 71 18.91 -11.49 -6.54
CA MET A 71 19.44 -11.49 -5.19
C MET A 71 20.59 -12.47 -5.03
N GLN A 72 21.63 -12.02 -4.31
CA GLN A 72 22.78 -12.83 -3.91
C GLN A 72 23.38 -12.28 -2.61
N PRO A 73 24.11 -13.11 -1.84
CA PRO A 73 24.88 -12.63 -0.68
C PRO A 73 25.80 -11.47 -1.05
N GLY A 74 25.93 -10.49 -0.15
CA GLY A 74 26.70 -9.28 -0.33
C GLY A 74 25.89 -8.08 -0.85
N MET A 75 24.69 -8.30 -1.37
CA MET A 75 23.75 -7.21 -1.69
C MET A 75 23.13 -6.61 -0.44
N TYR A 76 22.56 -5.41 -0.55
CA TYR A 76 21.74 -4.79 0.49
C TYR A 76 20.26 -4.95 0.20
N GLU A 77 19.44 -5.01 1.26
CA GLU A 77 17.98 -5.09 1.17
C GLU A 77 17.37 -3.97 0.30
N TYR A 78 17.85 -2.72 0.39
CA TYR A 78 17.37 -1.61 -0.43
C TYR A 78 17.64 -1.81 -1.93
N GLN A 79 18.58 -2.67 -2.31
CA GLN A 79 18.80 -3.00 -3.72
C GLN A 79 17.67 -3.90 -4.24
N ALA A 80 17.13 -4.79 -3.40
CA ALA A 80 15.93 -5.55 -3.73
C ALA A 80 14.72 -4.62 -3.89
N GLU A 81 14.55 -3.65 -2.98
CA GLU A 81 13.54 -2.60 -3.07
C GLU A 81 13.65 -1.82 -4.40
N ALA A 82 14.86 -1.38 -4.76
CA ALA A 82 15.09 -0.62 -5.99
C ALA A 82 14.76 -1.44 -7.25
N ILE A 83 15.13 -2.72 -7.29
CA ILE A 83 14.79 -3.63 -8.41
C ILE A 83 13.28 -3.78 -8.54
N PHE A 84 12.60 -3.99 -7.42
CA PHE A 84 11.14 -4.15 -7.38
C PHE A 84 10.43 -2.90 -7.91
N GLN A 85 10.75 -1.74 -7.33
CA GLN A 85 10.13 -0.46 -7.71
C GLN A 85 10.43 -0.09 -9.16
N HIS A 86 11.67 -0.33 -9.61
CA HIS A 86 12.04 -0.10 -11.00
C HIS A 86 11.18 -0.92 -11.96
N TYR A 87 11.01 -2.22 -11.71
CA TYR A 87 10.17 -3.06 -12.57
C TYR A 87 8.71 -2.61 -12.57
N CYS A 88 8.15 -2.39 -11.38
CA CYS A 88 6.78 -1.94 -11.22
C CYS A 88 6.50 -0.65 -11.99
N TYR A 89 7.41 0.32 -11.93
CA TYR A 89 7.23 1.58 -12.64
C TYR A 89 7.55 1.46 -14.14
N TYR A 90 8.73 0.97 -14.50
CA TYR A 90 9.21 0.92 -15.87
C TYR A 90 8.34 0.03 -16.77
N THR A 91 7.96 -1.16 -16.27
CA THR A 91 7.17 -2.13 -17.04
C THR A 91 5.68 -1.94 -16.82
N GLY A 92 5.27 -1.69 -15.58
CA GLY A 92 3.86 -1.68 -15.19
C GLY A 92 3.20 -0.30 -15.20
N GLY A 93 3.97 0.78 -15.33
CA GLY A 93 3.46 2.15 -15.16
C GLY A 93 3.08 2.50 -13.71
N CYS A 94 3.41 1.64 -12.74
CA CYS A 94 3.07 1.82 -11.33
C CYS A 94 4.06 2.79 -10.67
N ARG A 95 3.82 4.09 -10.80
CA ARG A 95 4.67 5.13 -10.22
C ARG A 95 4.71 5.09 -8.68
N ASN A 96 3.58 4.73 -8.07
CA ASN A 96 3.43 4.68 -6.62
C ASN A 96 3.36 3.24 -6.13
N MET A 97 3.93 3.00 -4.95
CA MET A 97 3.81 1.74 -4.24
C MET A 97 2.60 1.77 -3.30
N GLY A 98 1.98 0.60 -3.07
CA GLY A 98 0.86 0.48 -2.12
C GLY A 98 1.26 0.76 -0.67
N TYR A 99 2.53 0.54 -0.34
CA TYR A 99 3.16 0.82 0.95
C TYR A 99 4.69 0.83 0.78
N THR A 100 5.43 1.29 1.79
CA THR A 100 6.91 1.23 1.82
C THR A 100 7.37 -0.21 1.66
N CYS A 101 8.30 -0.47 0.74
CA CYS A 101 8.79 -1.83 0.53
C CYS A 101 9.42 -2.39 1.82
N ILE A 102 9.02 -3.61 2.16
CA ILE A 102 9.53 -4.35 3.33
C ILE A 102 10.50 -5.40 2.76
N CYS A 103 11.80 -5.09 2.78
CA CYS A 103 12.83 -5.96 2.24
C CYS A 103 13.69 -6.48 3.39
N THR A 104 13.45 -7.72 3.81
CA THR A 104 14.08 -8.31 5.00
C THR A 104 15.03 -9.45 4.65
N SER A 105 16.10 -9.58 5.41
CA SER A 105 17.04 -10.70 5.37
C SER A 105 17.43 -11.19 6.77
N GLY A 106 17.55 -12.51 6.96
CA GLY A 106 17.88 -13.10 8.25
C GLY A 106 16.90 -12.67 9.36
N HIS A 107 17.44 -12.24 10.50
CA HIS A 107 16.64 -11.85 11.67
C HIS A 107 15.62 -10.72 11.39
N ASN A 108 15.89 -9.83 10.42
CA ASN A 108 14.96 -8.76 10.05
C ASN A 108 13.61 -9.31 9.57
N GLY A 109 13.55 -10.56 9.07
CA GLY A 109 12.31 -11.22 8.67
C GLY A 109 11.31 -11.43 9.82
N SER A 110 11.75 -11.24 11.08
CA SER A 110 10.88 -11.26 12.26
C SER A 110 10.22 -9.92 12.61
N VAL A 111 10.53 -8.85 11.87
CA VAL A 111 9.99 -7.49 12.09
C VAL A 111 8.93 -7.18 11.04
N LEU A 112 7.65 -7.20 11.43
CA LEU A 112 6.50 -7.15 10.50
C LEU A 112 6.51 -5.95 9.55
N HIS A 113 6.83 -4.76 10.04
CA HIS A 113 6.86 -3.52 9.26
C HIS A 113 8.28 -2.95 9.15
N TYR A 114 9.29 -3.79 8.90
CA TYR A 114 10.65 -3.32 8.56
C TYR A 114 10.64 -2.43 7.28
N GLY A 115 11.69 -1.64 7.06
CA GLY A 115 11.82 -0.78 5.86
C GLY A 115 11.42 0.68 6.05
N HIS A 116 10.85 1.06 7.21
CA HIS A 116 10.61 2.46 7.55
C HIS A 116 11.92 3.23 7.78
N ALA A 117 11.86 4.56 7.89
CA ALA A 117 13.05 5.43 7.96
C ALA A 117 14.07 5.09 9.07
N ALA A 118 13.59 4.61 10.23
CA ALA A 118 14.44 4.17 11.34
C ALA A 118 15.00 2.73 11.19
N ALA A 119 14.53 1.96 10.21
CA ALA A 119 15.02 0.62 9.88
C ALA A 119 14.99 0.42 8.33
N PRO A 120 15.79 1.18 7.56
CA PRO A 120 15.47 1.54 6.18
C PRO A 120 16.03 0.57 5.13
N ASN A 121 15.75 -0.73 5.26
CA ASN A 121 16.22 -1.75 4.31
C ASN A 121 17.75 -1.71 4.10
N ASN A 122 18.53 -1.53 5.17
CA ASN A 122 19.97 -1.25 5.07
C ASN A 122 20.87 -2.37 5.56
N LYS A 123 20.34 -3.56 5.87
CA LYS A 123 21.18 -4.71 6.19
C LYS A 123 21.78 -5.30 4.91
N GLN A 124 23.06 -5.63 4.97
CA GLN A 124 23.71 -6.43 3.95
C GLN A 124 23.28 -7.89 4.12
N ILE A 125 22.80 -8.48 3.04
CA ILE A 125 22.32 -9.85 2.95
C ILE A 125 23.53 -10.80 3.01
N GLN A 126 23.46 -11.76 3.90
CA GLN A 126 24.51 -12.73 4.15
C GLN A 126 24.16 -14.08 3.53
N ASN A 127 25.16 -14.94 3.34
CA ASN A 127 24.91 -16.31 2.94
C ASN A 127 24.24 -17.07 4.10
N GLY A 128 23.11 -17.72 3.83
CA GLY A 128 22.33 -18.45 4.84
C GLY A 128 21.31 -17.60 5.60
N ASP A 129 21.19 -16.30 5.28
CA ASP A 129 19.98 -15.52 5.62
C ASP A 129 18.72 -16.06 4.94
#